data_AF-A0A9E2JSN6-F1
#
_entry.id   AF-A0A9E2JSN6-F1
#
_cell.length_a   1.000
_cell.length_b   1.000
_cell.length_c   1.000
_cell.angle_alpha   90.00
_cell.angle_beta   90.00
_cell.angle_gamma   90.00
#
_symmetry.space_group_name_H-M   'P 1'
#
loop_
_entity.id
_entity.type
_entity.pdbx_description
1 polymer ?
#
loop_
_entity_poly.entity_id
_entity_poly.type
_entity_poly.pdbx_seq_one_letter_code
_entity_poly.pdbx_strand_id
1 'polypeptide(L)' 'MRLTVHAEMRSQQRAIPPALIEVIRTYGSPTPARRGCTRYLLDRHSIALACEGGRRLSARLERHRGAWLVAGPDD' A
#
# COMPACT_ATOMS: atom_id res chain seq x y z
N MET A 1 -12.49 -3.37 0.89
CA MET A 1 -12.29 -3.22 2.35
C MET A 1 -12.32 -1.75 2.69
N ARG A 2 -13.00 -1.39 3.78
CA ARG A 2 -13.07 0.00 4.27
C ARG A 2 -11.84 0.25 5.14
N LEU A 3 -11.23 1.43 5.07
CA LEU A 3 -10.15 1.78 5.99
C LEU A 3 -10.73 1.98 7.39
N THR A 4 -9.99 1.56 8.43
CA THR A 4 -10.37 1.88 9.80
C THR A 4 -10.24 3.39 10.03
N VAL A 5 -11.03 3.95 10.95
CA VAL A 5 -10.99 5.39 11.28
C VAL A 5 -9.58 5.85 11.69
N HIS A 6 -8.84 5.01 12.42
CA HIS A 6 -7.44 5.27 12.77
C HIS A 6 -6.48 5.25 11.57
N ALA A 7 -6.72 4.36 10.61
CA ALA A 7 -5.92 4.29 9.39
C ALA A 7 -6.20 5.50 8.49
N GLU A 8 -7.45 5.95 8.40
CA GLU A 8 -7.85 7.15 7.66
C GLU A 8 -7.22 8.41 8.27
N MET A 9 -7.29 8.59 9.59
CA MET A 9 -6.62 9.72 10.28
C MET A 9 -5.08 9.69 10.11
N ARG A 10 -4.43 8.52 10.24
CA ARG A 10 -2.97 8.43 10.04
C ARG A 10 -2.57 8.60 8.58
N SER A 11 -3.44 8.22 7.64
CA SER A 11 -3.27 8.49 6.22
C SER A 11 -3.35 9.97 5.89
N GLN A 12 -4.08 10.77 6.69
CA GLN A 12 -4.08 12.23 6.54
C GLN A 12 -2.81 12.86 7.14
N GLN A 13 -2.25 12.26 8.20
CA GLN A 13 -1.04 12.75 8.88
C GLN A 13 0.27 12.37 8.17
N ARG A 14 0.28 11.34 7.32
CA ARG A 14 1.39 11.01 6.43
C ARG A 14 0.94 11.39 5.03
N ALA A 15 1.70 12.19 4.28
CA ALA A 15 1.36 12.67 2.94
C ALA A 15 1.34 11.55 1.86
N ILE A 16 0.67 10.44 2.13
CA ILE A 16 0.52 9.26 1.27
C ILE A 16 -0.74 9.49 0.43
N PRO A 17 -0.61 9.62 -0.89
CA PRO A 17 -1.77 9.86 -1.75
C PRO A 17 -2.77 8.69 -1.67
N PRO A 18 -4.09 8.94 -1.69
CA PRO A 18 -5.10 7.87 -1.67
C PRO A 18 -4.93 6.84 -2.80
N ALA A 19 -4.51 7.29 -3.99
CA ALA A 19 -4.23 6.41 -5.12
C ALA A 19 -3.10 5.39 -4.82
N LEU A 20 -2.14 5.77 -3.97
CA LEU A 20 -1.06 4.87 -3.55
C LEU A 20 -1.57 3.77 -2.62
N ILE A 21 -2.56 4.08 -1.78
CA ILE A 21 -3.19 3.10 -0.89
C ILE A 21 -3.87 2.01 -1.72
N GLU A 22 -4.63 2.38 -2.74
CA GLU A 22 -5.28 1.41 -3.64
C GLU A 22 -4.25 0.55 -4.39
N VAL A 23 -3.13 1.12 -4.82
CA VAL A 23 -2.04 0.36 -5.45
C VAL A 23 -1.44 -0.67 -4.48
N ILE A 24 -1.10 -0.25 -3.25
CA ILE A 24 -0.52 -1.16 -2.25
C ILE A 24 -1.53 -2.23 -1.84
N ARG A 25 -2.82 -1.88 -1.75
CA ARG A 25 -3.88 -2.82 -1.43
C ARG A 25 -4.06 -3.89 -2.52
N THR A 26 -3.92 -3.50 -3.78
CA THR A 26 -4.19 -4.38 -4.92
C THR A 26 -2.98 -5.23 -5.29
N TYR A 27 -1.79 -4.64 -5.30
CA TYR A 27 -0.57 -5.27 -5.83
C TYR A 27 0.51 -5.51 -4.78
N GLY A 28 0.38 -4.91 -3.58
CA GLY A 28 1.42 -4.95 -2.56
C GLY A 28 1.72 -6.38 -2.10
N SER A 29 2.99 -6.66 -1.87
CA SER A 29 3.43 -7.98 -1.43
C SER A 29 2.98 -8.23 0.02
N PRO A 30 2.19 -9.29 0.29
CA PRO A 30 1.70 -9.58 1.62
C PRO A 30 2.81 -10.16 2.50
N THR A 31 2.90 -9.67 3.74
CA THR A 31 3.78 -10.20 4.79
C THR A 31 3.01 -10.30 6.10
N PRO A 32 3.22 -11.35 6.90
CA PRO A 32 2.57 -11.46 8.21
C PRO A 32 2.91 -10.26 9.10
N ALA A 33 1.91 -9.68 9.75
CA ALA A 33 2.07 -8.71 10.82
C ALA A 33 1.60 -9.31 12.15
N ARG A 34 1.85 -8.61 13.26
CA ARG A 34 1.42 -9.08 14.59
C ARG A 34 -0.11 -9.14 14.68
N ARG A 35 -0.62 -10.05 15.52
CA ARG A 35 -2.05 -10.16 15.89
C ARG A 35 -3.00 -10.44 14.71
N GLY A 36 -2.61 -11.32 13.78
CA GLY A 36 -3.49 -11.74 12.68
C GLY A 36 -3.64 -10.69 11.56
N CYS A 37 -2.91 -9.58 11.65
CA CYS A 37 -2.87 -8.59 10.58
C CYS A 37 -1.94 -9.01 9.44
N THR A 38 -2.20 -8.48 8.25
CA THR A 38 -1.34 -8.60 7.07
C THR A 38 -0.79 -7.23 6.71
N ARG A 39 0.52 -7.15 6.51
CA ARG A 39 1.18 -5.97 5.95
C ARG A 39 1.38 -6.15 4.45
N TYR A 40 0.92 -5.20 3.66
CA TYR A 40 1.14 -5.13 2.22
C TYR A 40 2.25 -4.11 1.93
N LEU A 41 3.33 -4.53 1.28
CA LEU A 41 4.50 -3.71 0.98
C LEU A 41 4.56 -3.32 -0.50
N LEU A 42 4.86 -2.05 -0.78
CA LEU A 42 5.23 -1.59 -2.12
C LEU A 42 6.71 -1.88 -2.38
N ASP A 43 6.98 -3.08 -2.89
CA ASP A 43 8.30 -3.50 -3.36
C ASP A 43 8.42 -3.39 -4.89
N ARG A 44 9.58 -3.78 -5.43
CA ARG A 44 9.82 -3.74 -6.88
C ARG A 44 8.86 -4.65 -7.66
N HIS A 45 8.46 -5.78 -7.09
CA HIS A 45 7.58 -6.74 -7.75
C HIS A 45 6.16 -6.19 -7.88
N SER A 46 5.61 -5.70 -6.78
CA SER A 46 4.30 -5.02 -6.73
C SER A 46 4.24 -3.76 -7.61
N ILE A 47 5.32 -2.97 -7.69
CA ILE A 47 5.41 -1.86 -8.65
C ILE A 47 5.36 -2.36 -10.10
N ALA A 48 6.08 -3.43 -10.42
CA ALA A 48 6.06 -4.00 -11.76
C ALA A 48 4.66 -4.50 -12.15
N LEU A 49 3.98 -5.19 -11.22
CA LEU A 49 2.59 -5.64 -11.38
C LEU A 49 1.63 -4.46 -11.58
N ALA A 50 1.75 -3.41 -10.76
CA ALA A 50 0.88 -2.24 -10.83
C ALA A 50 1.05 -1.41 -12.11
N CYS A 51 2.15 -1.60 -12.85
CA CYS A 51 2.48 -0.75 -13.99
C CYS A 51 2.24 -1.39 -15.36
N GLU A 52 2.17 -2.71 -15.50
CA GLU A 52 1.99 -3.44 -16.78
C GLU A 52 2.66 -2.75 -18.01
N GLY A 53 3.91 -2.29 -17.87
CA GLY A 53 4.68 -1.62 -18.95
C GLY A 53 4.68 -0.08 -18.98
N GLY A 54 3.91 0.59 -18.12
CA GLY A 54 3.85 2.05 -17.98
C GLY A 54 5.05 2.66 -17.25
N ARG A 55 6.10 3.07 -18.00
CA ARG A 55 7.34 3.65 -17.41
C ARG A 55 7.10 4.89 -16.53
N ARG A 56 6.15 5.76 -16.89
CA ARG A 56 5.85 6.99 -16.12
C ARG A 56 5.20 6.69 -14.77
N LEU A 57 4.30 5.70 -14.73
CA LEU A 57 3.66 5.25 -13.50
C LEU A 57 4.68 4.56 -12.60
N SER A 58 5.52 3.70 -13.18
CA SER A 58 6.61 3.02 -12.46
C SER A 58 7.55 4.02 -11.78
N ALA A 59 8.03 5.03 -12.50
CA ALA A 59 8.90 6.06 -11.93
C ALA A 59 8.24 6.89 -10.82
N ARG A 60 6.91 7.01 -10.83
CA ARG A 60 6.15 7.70 -9.78
C ARG A 60 5.98 6.81 -8.54
N LEU A 61 5.69 5.53 -8.72
CA LEU A 61 5.55 4.56 -7.62
C LEU A 61 6.90 4.24 -6.96
N GLU A 62 7.99 4.22 -7.73
CA GLU A 62 9.34 4.01 -7.19
C GLU A 62 9.75 5.05 -6.14
N ARG A 63 9.24 6.30 -6.23
CA ARG A 63 9.46 7.33 -5.20
C ARG A 63 8.84 6.98 -3.85
N HIS A 64 7.87 6.07 -3.85
CA HIS A 64 7.16 5.59 -2.69
C HIS A 64 7.52 4.14 -2.34
N ARG A 65 8.54 3.56 -3.00
CA ARG A 65 8.99 2.20 -2.71
C ARG A 65 9.34 2.06 -1.22
N GLY A 66 8.86 0.98 -0.60
CA GLY A 66 8.96 0.75 0.83
C GLY A 66 7.76 1.28 1.63
N ALA A 67 6.83 2.02 1.02
CA ALA A 67 5.54 2.30 1.62
C ALA A 67 4.77 1.01 1.88
N TRP A 68 4.01 0.96 2.98
CA TRP A 68 3.26 -0.22 3.35
C TRP A 68 1.93 0.12 4.01
N LEU A 69 0.99 -0.81 3.90
CA LEU A 69 -0.30 -0.81 4.58
C LEU A 69 -0.35 -1.99 5.53
N VAL A 70 -1.06 -1.85 6.65
CA VAL A 70 -1.45 -2.98 7.49
C VAL A 70 -2.96 -3.09 7.44
N ALA A 71 -3.46 -4.24 7.02
CA ALA A 71 -4.87 -4.60 7.10
C ALA A 71 -5.02 -5.65 8.21
N GLY A 72 -6.09 -5.54 8.97
CA GLY A 72 -6.53 -6.54 9.94
C GLY A 72 -8.05 -6.62 9.89
N PRO A 73 -8.67 -7.60 10.57
CA PRO A 73 -10.10 -7.57 10.78
C PRO A 73 -10.50 -6.26 11.47
N ASP A 74 -11.56 -5.63 10.96
CA ASP A 74 -12.29 -4.61 11.72
C ASP A 74 -12.95 -5.36 12.88
N ASP A 75 -12.54 -5.06 14.13
CA ASP A 75 -13.29 -5.49 15.32
C ASP A 75 -14.72 -4.93 15.29
#